data_AF-A0A8J8BE18-F1
#
_entry.id   AF-A0A8J8BE18-F1
#
_cell.length_a   1.000
_cell.length_b   1.000
_cell.length_c   1.000
_cell.angle_alpha   90.00
_cell.angle_beta   90.00
_cell.angle_gamma   90.00
#
_symmetry.space_group_name_H-M   'P 1'
#
loop_
_entity.id
_entity.type
_entity.pdbx_description
1 polymer ?
#
loop_
_entity_poly.entity_id
_entity_poly.type
_entity_poly.pdbx_seq_one_letter_code
_entity_poly.pdbx_strand_id
1 'polypeptide(L)'
;NTFCPDPGDGFDLEDFLQSGGTVYLLVAEKQATALAPLIAAFVDELIDISKRRADSMPGGRLDPPLGLFLDEIANVVPLPSLPALMSFAGGSGIFITAILQSRAQAEARWGSKQAAMLWGAATVKLILGGLTGTELRDLSELIGEYDRHLTSYQRGDDGALTIGTSIQRHRTMTAEDIRTLDTAEREALVIHATTPAVKIRMTRHYEGPGAAEHARAERDARALLAEVAAATAKEPA
;
A
#
# COMPACT_ATOMS: atom_id res chain seq x y z
N ASN A 1 -9.54 32.91 8.88
CA ASN A 1 -10.93 32.39 9.01
C ASN A 1 -11.38 31.44 7.92
N THR A 2 -10.60 31.15 6.87
CA THR A 2 -11.12 30.43 5.69
C THR A 2 -11.41 28.94 5.87
N PHE A 3 -11.01 28.31 6.99
CA PHE A 3 -11.18 26.87 7.23
C PHE A 3 -11.90 26.51 8.54
N CYS A 4 -12.55 27.48 9.19
CA CYS A 4 -13.33 27.23 10.40
C CYS A 4 -14.82 27.26 10.01
N PRO A 5 -15.53 26.12 10.05
CA PRO A 5 -16.96 26.11 9.75
C PRO A 5 -17.74 26.90 10.81
N ASP A 6 -18.96 27.30 10.47
CA ASP A 6 -19.86 27.93 11.44
C ASP A 6 -20.17 26.95 12.59
N PRO A 7 -20.47 27.44 13.81
CA PRO A 7 -20.80 26.59 14.94
C PRO A 7 -21.95 25.63 14.61
N GLY A 8 -21.67 24.31 14.66
CA GLY A 8 -22.63 23.26 14.33
C GLY A 8 -22.46 22.63 12.95
N ASP A 9 -21.72 23.28 12.04
CA ASP A 9 -21.44 22.79 10.68
C ASP A 9 -20.08 22.09 10.57
N GLY A 10 -19.48 21.78 11.73
CA GLY A 10 -18.22 21.04 11.81
C GLY A 10 -18.36 19.59 11.38
N PHE A 11 -17.29 19.04 10.84
CA PHE A 11 -17.20 17.60 10.59
C PHE A 11 -16.98 16.85 11.91
N ASP A 12 -17.96 16.05 12.34
CA ASP A 12 -17.87 15.24 13.56
C ASP A 12 -17.16 13.91 13.25
N LEU A 13 -15.91 13.80 13.69
CA LEU A 13 -15.09 12.61 13.51
C LEU A 13 -15.60 11.40 14.32
N GLU A 14 -16.24 11.63 15.47
CA GLU A 14 -16.75 10.55 16.32
C GLU A 14 -18.01 9.93 15.70
N ASP A 15 -18.94 10.77 15.23
CA ASP A 15 -20.13 10.31 14.50
C ASP A 15 -19.73 9.62 13.17
N PHE A 16 -18.73 10.16 12.47
CA PHE A 16 -18.15 9.53 11.28
C PHE A 16 -17.64 8.10 11.56
N LEU A 17 -16.88 7.91 12.64
CA LEU A 17 -16.37 6.59 13.03
C LEU A 17 -17.49 5.65 13.46
N GLN A 18 -18.54 6.16 14.12
CA GLN A 18 -19.70 5.37 14.55
C GLN A 18 -20.58 4.90 13.40
N SER A 19 -20.75 5.75 12.39
CA SER A 19 -21.58 5.46 11.21
C SER A 19 -20.88 4.56 10.19
N GLY A 20 -19.60 4.22 10.39
CA GLY A 20 -18.82 3.46 9.41
C GLY A 20 -18.58 4.23 8.12
N GLY A 21 -18.41 5.56 8.23
CA GLY A 21 -18.26 6.45 7.08
C GLY A 21 -16.99 6.20 6.27
N THR A 22 -16.94 6.78 5.08
CA THR A 22 -15.71 6.86 4.25
C THR A 22 -15.45 8.31 3.86
N VAL A 23 -14.22 8.79 4.08
CA VAL A 23 -13.75 10.13 3.68
C VAL A 23 -12.74 10.01 2.54
N TYR A 24 -12.93 10.79 1.49
CA TYR A 24 -12.00 10.92 0.38
C TYR A 24 -11.31 12.28 0.44
N LEU A 25 -10.00 12.26 0.67
CA LEU A 25 -9.18 13.48 0.70
C LEU A 25 -8.57 13.68 -0.69
N LEU A 26 -9.22 14.52 -1.50
CA LEU A 26 -8.79 14.81 -2.87
C LEU A 26 -8.08 16.16 -2.93
N VAL A 27 -6.86 16.15 -3.44
CA VAL A 27 -6.05 17.36 -3.58
C VAL A 27 -5.49 17.44 -4.98
N ALA A 28 -5.71 18.56 -5.65
CA ALA A 28 -5.04 18.84 -6.91
C ALA A 28 -3.53 18.99 -6.65
N GLU A 29 -2.69 18.43 -7.52
CA GLU A 29 -1.22 18.45 -7.39
C GLU A 29 -0.67 19.86 -7.13
N LYS A 30 -1.21 20.88 -7.81
CA LYS A 30 -0.81 22.29 -7.65
C LYS A 30 -1.10 22.86 -6.25
N GLN A 31 -2.04 22.28 -5.51
CA GLN A 31 -2.45 22.70 -4.18
C GLN A 31 -1.93 21.78 -3.07
N ALA A 32 -1.35 20.62 -3.42
CA ALA A 32 -0.90 19.60 -2.47
C ALA A 32 0.01 20.19 -1.38
N THR A 33 1.04 20.94 -1.78
CA THR A 33 1.98 21.57 -0.83
C THR A 33 1.30 22.57 0.11
N ALA A 34 0.32 23.33 -0.39
CA ALA A 34 -0.36 24.36 0.40
C ALA A 34 -1.36 23.76 1.40
N LEU A 35 -2.02 22.65 1.03
CA LEU A 35 -3.03 21.98 1.85
C LEU A 35 -2.45 20.85 2.72
N ALA A 36 -1.19 20.45 2.50
CA ALA A 36 -0.54 19.39 3.26
C ALA A 36 -0.64 19.56 4.79
N PRO A 37 -0.44 20.76 5.40
CA PRO A 37 -0.59 20.92 6.84
C PRO A 37 -2.02 20.65 7.35
N LEU A 38 -3.04 21.05 6.57
CA LEU A 38 -4.44 20.83 6.92
C LEU A 38 -4.79 19.34 6.90
N ILE A 39 -4.32 18.63 5.88
CA ILE A 39 -4.57 17.20 5.73
C ILE A 39 -3.80 16.40 6.77
N ALA A 40 -2.56 16.79 7.08
CA ALA A 40 -1.81 16.18 8.17
C ALA A 40 -2.53 16.35 9.51
N ALA A 41 -3.01 17.56 9.81
CA ALA A 41 -3.77 17.82 11.03
C ALA A 41 -5.07 17.01 11.10
N PHE A 42 -5.80 16.91 9.98
CA PHE A 42 -7.02 16.09 9.90
C PHE A 42 -6.73 14.61 10.16
N VAL A 43 -5.70 14.05 9.50
CA VAL A 43 -5.35 12.64 9.65
C VAL A 43 -4.84 12.35 11.06
N ASP A 44 -4.02 13.22 11.64
CA ASP A 44 -3.53 13.07 13.01
C ASP A 44 -4.70 13.09 14.02
N GLU A 45 -5.66 14.02 13.90
CA GLU A 45 -6.84 14.06 14.77
C GLU A 45 -7.74 12.82 14.58
N LEU A 46 -7.96 12.39 13.34
CA LEU A 46 -8.70 11.16 13.04
C LEU A 46 -8.06 9.95 13.72
N ILE A 47 -6.74 9.83 13.66
CA ILE A 47 -5.99 8.74 14.30
C ILE A 47 -6.13 8.81 15.82
N ASP A 48 -6.01 9.98 16.42
CA ASP A 48 -6.05 10.13 17.87
C ASP A 48 -7.46 9.90 18.45
N ILE A 49 -8.51 10.35 17.76
CA ILE A 49 -9.90 9.96 18.09
C ILE A 49 -10.10 8.46 17.93
N SER A 50 -9.63 7.89 16.82
CA SER A 50 -9.72 6.45 16.54
C SER A 50 -9.08 5.59 17.63
N LYS A 51 -7.91 5.98 18.14
CA LYS A 51 -7.24 5.28 19.25
C LYS A 51 -8.03 5.39 20.55
N ARG A 52 -8.48 6.60 20.93
CA ARG A 52 -9.30 6.81 22.13
C ARG A 52 -10.56 5.95 22.09
N ARG A 53 -11.19 5.86 20.92
CA ARG A 53 -12.33 4.98 20.69
C ARG A 53 -11.94 3.51 20.82
N ALA A 54 -10.85 3.07 20.21
CA ALA A 54 -10.33 1.71 20.32
C ALA A 54 -10.10 1.29 21.80
N ASP A 55 -9.49 2.16 22.60
CA ASP A 55 -9.24 1.93 24.04
C ASP A 55 -10.53 1.73 24.85
N SER A 56 -11.65 2.32 24.39
CA SER A 56 -12.97 2.15 25.01
C SER A 56 -13.71 0.88 24.57
N MET A 57 -13.27 0.23 23.48
CA MET A 57 -13.92 -0.96 22.92
C MET A 57 -13.51 -2.25 23.65
N PRO A 58 -14.40 -3.26 23.68
CA PRO A 58 -14.03 -4.60 24.13
C PRO A 58 -12.85 -5.15 23.34
N GLY A 59 -11.72 -5.39 24.01
CA GLY A 59 -10.49 -5.89 23.39
C GLY A 59 -9.49 -4.80 22.96
N GLY A 60 -9.80 -3.51 23.16
CA GLY A 60 -8.86 -2.42 22.89
C GLY A 60 -8.65 -2.13 21.40
N ARG A 61 -9.63 -2.48 20.54
CA ARG A 61 -9.52 -2.38 19.08
C ARG A 61 -10.81 -1.82 18.48
N LEU A 62 -10.68 -1.07 17.39
CA LEU A 62 -11.82 -0.67 16.57
C LEU A 62 -12.50 -1.89 15.93
N ASP A 63 -13.82 -1.92 16.01
CA ASP A 63 -14.70 -2.83 15.29
C ASP A 63 -15.94 -2.04 14.82
N PRO A 64 -16.08 -1.74 13.50
CA PRO A 64 -15.20 -2.14 12.40
C PRO A 64 -13.83 -1.43 12.41
N PRO A 65 -12.79 -2.01 11.79
CA PRO A 65 -11.45 -1.41 11.74
C PRO A 65 -11.41 -0.18 10.83
N LEU A 66 -10.54 0.79 11.17
CA LEU A 66 -10.28 1.95 10.32
C LEU A 66 -9.21 1.62 9.27
N GLY A 67 -9.55 1.81 7.99
CA GLY A 67 -8.61 1.69 6.87
C GLY A 67 -8.06 3.04 6.42
N LEU A 68 -6.73 3.16 6.37
CA LEU A 68 -6.05 4.29 5.75
C LEU A 68 -5.41 3.86 4.42
N PHE A 69 -5.95 4.34 3.30
CA PHE A 69 -5.45 4.07 1.96
C PHE A 69 -4.74 5.31 1.44
N LEU A 70 -3.41 5.27 1.48
CA LEU A 70 -2.56 6.44 1.30
C LEU A 70 -1.82 6.32 -0.04
N ASP A 71 -2.45 6.85 -1.09
CA ASP A 71 -1.86 6.91 -2.42
C ASP A 71 -0.85 8.06 -2.54
N GLU A 72 0.28 7.80 -3.17
CA GLU A 72 1.40 8.73 -3.36
C GLU A 72 1.76 9.57 -2.13
N ILE A 73 1.68 8.98 -0.92
CA ILE A 73 1.77 9.72 0.34
C ILE A 73 3.11 10.45 0.54
N ALA A 74 4.18 9.96 -0.11
CA ALA A 74 5.48 10.64 -0.11
C ALA A 74 5.48 11.96 -0.90
N ASN A 75 4.61 12.10 -1.91
CA ASN A 75 4.51 13.27 -2.79
C ASN A 75 3.41 14.24 -2.35
N VAL A 76 2.23 13.75 -1.96
CA VAL A 76 1.03 14.59 -1.80
C VAL A 76 0.97 15.22 -0.40
N VAL A 77 0.75 14.41 0.64
CA VAL A 77 0.72 14.86 2.03
C VAL A 77 1.54 13.93 2.91
N PRO A 78 2.85 14.19 2.99
CA PRO A 78 3.75 13.39 3.80
C PRO A 78 3.45 13.56 5.29
N LEU A 79 2.71 12.60 5.84
CA LEU A 79 2.42 12.49 7.26
C LEU A 79 3.74 12.24 8.01
N PRO A 80 4.22 13.19 8.86
CA PRO A 80 5.48 13.02 9.57
C PRO A 80 5.45 11.81 10.53
N SER A 81 4.27 11.52 11.07
CA SER A 81 3.99 10.44 12.03
C SER A 81 3.84 9.06 11.38
N LEU A 82 3.76 8.95 10.05
CA LEU A 82 3.42 7.69 9.36
C LEU A 82 4.32 6.50 9.71
N PRO A 83 5.66 6.62 9.74
CA PRO A 83 6.53 5.49 10.12
C PRO A 83 6.25 4.97 11.53
N ALA A 84 5.99 5.88 12.48
CA ALA A 84 5.64 5.52 13.84
C ALA A 84 4.24 4.88 13.88
N LEU A 85 3.27 5.50 13.20
CA LEU A 85 1.90 5.02 13.08
C LEU A 85 1.83 3.58 12.57
N MET A 86 2.52 3.28 11.48
CA MET A 86 2.64 1.93 10.91
C MET A 86 3.11 0.88 11.91
N SER A 87 3.90 1.28 12.92
CA SER A 87 4.46 0.36 13.91
C SER A 87 3.48 0.00 15.04
N PHE A 88 2.55 0.88 15.42
CA PHE A 88 1.66 0.65 16.57
C PHE A 88 0.16 0.64 16.24
N ALA A 89 -0.25 1.20 15.11
CA ALA A 89 -1.67 1.40 14.76
C ALA A 89 -2.46 0.09 14.62
N GLY A 90 -1.78 -0.98 14.20
CA GLY A 90 -2.40 -2.31 14.04
C GLY A 90 -3.04 -2.84 15.32
N GLY A 91 -2.47 -2.50 16.49
CA GLY A 91 -3.02 -2.86 17.80
C GLY A 91 -4.43 -2.30 18.00
N SER A 92 -4.66 -1.05 17.62
CA SER A 92 -5.93 -0.34 17.80
C SER A 92 -6.99 -0.66 16.73
N GLY A 93 -6.74 -1.61 15.82
CA GLY A 93 -7.66 -1.90 14.71
C GLY A 93 -7.58 -0.87 13.57
N ILE A 94 -6.46 -0.18 13.43
CA ILE A 94 -6.17 0.71 12.30
C ILE A 94 -5.23 -0.03 11.36
N PHE A 95 -5.63 -0.22 10.10
CA PHE A 95 -4.77 -0.81 9.07
C PHE A 95 -4.44 0.22 7.99
N ILE A 96 -3.23 0.13 7.45
CA ILE A 96 -2.66 1.16 6.58
C ILE A 96 -2.13 0.50 5.32
N THR A 97 -2.53 1.04 4.17
CA THR A 97 -1.97 0.72 2.86
C THR A 97 -1.29 1.98 2.34
N ALA A 98 0.05 2.01 2.38
CA ALA A 98 0.84 3.09 1.83
C ALA A 98 1.41 2.70 0.46
N ILE A 99 1.16 3.52 -0.55
CA ILE A 99 1.65 3.31 -1.91
C ILE A 99 2.84 4.25 -2.14
N LEU A 100 3.97 3.66 -2.52
CA LEU A 100 5.24 4.34 -2.78
C LEU A 100 5.75 3.91 -4.15
N GLN A 101 6.34 4.85 -4.89
CA GLN A 101 6.91 4.53 -6.22
C GLN A 101 8.26 3.81 -6.09
N SER A 102 9.02 4.11 -5.04
CA SER A 102 10.30 3.43 -4.73
C SER A 102 10.69 3.63 -3.27
N ARG A 103 11.60 2.79 -2.76
CA ARG A 103 12.19 3.04 -1.43
C ARG A 103 13.00 4.33 -1.38
N ALA A 104 13.68 4.70 -2.47
CA ALA A 104 14.46 5.94 -2.56
C ALA A 104 13.59 7.19 -2.34
N GLN A 105 12.35 7.18 -2.81
CA GLN A 105 11.38 8.26 -2.58
C GLN A 105 11.05 8.39 -1.08
N ALA A 106 10.84 7.27 -0.39
CA ALA A 106 10.60 7.29 1.05
C ALA A 106 11.82 7.78 1.83
N GLU A 107 13.03 7.38 1.44
CA GLU A 107 14.28 7.84 2.05
C GLU A 107 14.49 9.35 1.85
N ALA A 108 14.23 9.86 0.64
CA ALA A 108 14.26 11.29 0.36
C ALA A 108 13.26 12.07 1.22
N ARG A 109 12.10 11.45 1.54
CA ARG A 109 11.02 12.14 2.25
C ARG A 109 11.13 12.12 3.77
N TRP A 110 11.39 10.95 4.37
CA TRP A 110 11.42 10.79 5.84
C TRP A 110 12.83 10.56 6.38
N GLY A 111 13.83 10.45 5.50
CA GLY A 111 15.18 10.04 5.86
C GLY A 111 15.32 8.52 5.94
N SER A 112 16.55 8.04 5.73
CA SER A 112 16.86 6.61 5.64
C SER A 112 16.35 5.78 6.84
N LYS A 113 16.54 6.29 8.07
CA LYS A 113 16.07 5.59 9.29
C LYS A 113 14.57 5.38 9.30
N GLN A 114 13.80 6.42 8.98
CA GLN A 114 12.34 6.36 9.04
C GLN A 114 11.75 5.56 7.88
N ALA A 115 12.36 5.64 6.70
CA ALA A 115 11.99 4.79 5.57
C ALA A 115 12.24 3.30 5.89
N ALA A 116 13.35 2.97 6.55
CA ALA A 116 13.61 1.61 7.01
C ALA A 116 12.60 1.14 8.07
N MET A 117 12.20 2.02 9.00
CA MET A 117 11.13 1.71 9.96
C MET A 117 9.78 1.45 9.27
N LEU A 118 9.41 2.30 8.31
CA LEU A 118 8.21 2.14 7.50
C LEU A 118 8.20 0.79 6.76
N TRP A 119 9.32 0.46 6.10
CA TRP A 119 9.49 -0.81 5.40
C TRP A 119 9.45 -2.03 6.34
N GLY A 120 10.09 -1.92 7.51
CA GLY A 120 10.12 -2.99 8.51
C GLY A 120 8.76 -3.25 9.15
N ALA A 121 7.97 -2.19 9.40
CA ALA A 121 6.64 -2.30 10.00
C ALA A 121 5.59 -2.89 9.05
N ALA A 122 5.79 -2.78 7.72
CA ALA A 122 4.85 -3.33 6.74
C ALA A 122 4.82 -4.87 6.79
N THR A 123 3.73 -5.42 7.37
CA THR A 123 3.50 -6.87 7.48
C THR A 123 3.32 -7.55 6.12
N VAL A 124 2.73 -6.83 5.16
CA VAL A 124 2.57 -7.26 3.77
C VAL A 124 3.25 -6.23 2.88
N LYS A 125 4.06 -6.72 1.95
CA LYS A 125 4.70 -5.92 0.90
C LYS A 125 4.18 -6.43 -0.43
N LEU A 126 3.51 -5.54 -1.17
CA LEU A 126 3.05 -5.80 -2.52
C LEU A 126 3.98 -5.07 -3.48
N ILE A 127 4.73 -5.83 -4.28
CA ILE A 127 5.69 -5.30 -5.23
C ILE A 127 5.10 -5.42 -6.63
N LEU A 128 4.93 -4.27 -7.27
CA LEU A 128 4.47 -4.16 -8.64
C LEU A 128 5.67 -4.13 -9.61
N GLY A 129 5.46 -4.53 -10.86
CA GLY A 129 6.48 -4.45 -11.89
C GLY A 129 6.98 -3.01 -12.13
N GLY A 130 8.18 -2.88 -12.70
CA GLY A 130 8.78 -1.58 -13.01
C GLY A 130 9.77 -1.05 -11.98
N LEU A 131 10.06 -1.81 -10.91
CA LEU A 131 11.15 -1.48 -9.98
C LEU A 131 12.52 -1.51 -10.65
N THR A 132 13.41 -0.64 -10.17
CA THR A 132 14.79 -0.53 -10.65
C THR A 132 15.77 -0.34 -9.48
N GLY A 133 17.07 -0.41 -9.77
CA GLY A 133 18.11 -0.08 -8.80
C GLY A 133 18.40 -1.18 -7.77
N THR A 134 18.93 -0.78 -6.62
CA THR A 134 19.43 -1.68 -5.57
C THR A 134 18.32 -2.42 -4.83
N GLU A 135 17.10 -1.87 -4.79
CA GLU A 135 15.94 -2.45 -4.12
C GLU A 135 15.62 -3.88 -4.63
N LEU A 136 15.90 -4.18 -5.90
CA LEU A 136 15.73 -5.52 -6.46
C LEU A 136 16.60 -6.58 -5.78
N ARG A 137 17.83 -6.21 -5.37
CA ARG A 137 18.73 -7.12 -4.66
C ARG A 137 18.25 -7.36 -3.24
N ASP A 138 17.85 -6.30 -2.55
CA ASP A 138 17.31 -6.38 -1.20
C ASP A 138 16.02 -7.22 -1.16
N LEU A 139 15.17 -7.11 -2.18
CA LEU A 139 14.00 -7.96 -2.35
C LEU A 139 14.37 -9.43 -2.60
N SER A 140 15.33 -9.69 -3.48
CA SER A 140 15.84 -11.06 -3.73
C SER A 140 16.40 -11.69 -2.45
N GLU A 141 17.08 -10.91 -1.62
CA GLU A 141 17.56 -11.34 -0.30
C GLU A 141 16.41 -11.60 0.68
N LEU A 142 15.41 -10.72 0.73
CA LEU A 142 14.24 -10.86 1.59
C LEU A 142 13.38 -12.09 1.24
N ILE A 143 13.23 -12.41 -0.05
CA ILE A 143 12.50 -13.60 -0.52
C ILE A 143 13.22 -14.89 -0.10
N GLY A 144 14.54 -14.83 0.03
CA GLY A 144 15.36 -15.91 0.55
C GLY A 144 15.85 -16.90 -0.51
N GLU A 145 16.32 -18.03 -0.02
CA GLU A 145 17.02 -19.07 -0.78
C GLU A 145 16.41 -20.45 -0.52
N TYR A 146 16.64 -21.37 -1.43
CA TYR A 146 16.29 -22.78 -1.28
C TYR A 146 17.47 -23.69 -1.61
N ASP A 147 17.52 -24.85 -0.98
CA ASP A 147 18.53 -25.87 -1.25
C ASP A 147 18.10 -26.71 -2.45
N ARG A 148 18.89 -26.64 -3.51
CA ARG A 148 18.72 -27.44 -4.73
C ARG A 148 19.64 -28.65 -4.67
N HIS A 149 19.03 -29.83 -4.67
CA HIS A 149 19.75 -31.09 -4.80
C HIS A 149 20.06 -31.33 -6.29
N LEU A 150 21.33 -31.35 -6.64
CA LEU A 150 21.82 -31.68 -7.97
C LEU A 150 22.39 -33.09 -7.94
N THR A 151 21.78 -34.00 -8.70
CA THR A 151 22.32 -35.34 -8.93
C THR A 151 22.97 -35.37 -10.31
N SER A 152 24.29 -35.58 -10.35
CA SER A 152 25.05 -35.78 -11.57
C SER A 152 25.24 -37.27 -11.86
N TYR A 153 25.16 -37.62 -13.13
CA TYR A 153 25.37 -38.97 -13.63
C TYR A 153 26.56 -38.92 -14.59
N GLN A 154 27.62 -39.64 -14.28
CA GLN A 154 28.81 -39.71 -15.12
C GLN A 154 29.06 -41.15 -15.50
N ARG A 155 29.14 -41.44 -16.80
CA ARG A 155 29.40 -42.78 -17.32
C ARG A 155 30.83 -42.85 -17.83
N GLY A 156 31.61 -43.78 -17.29
CA GLY A 156 32.98 -44.05 -17.73
C GLY A 156 33.00 -44.82 -19.06
N ASP A 157 34.15 -44.80 -19.75
CA ASP A 157 34.38 -45.55 -20.99
C ASP A 157 34.28 -47.07 -20.80
N ASP A 158 34.45 -47.55 -19.57
CA ASP A 158 34.25 -48.95 -19.13
C ASP A 158 32.78 -49.32 -18.88
N GLY A 159 31.86 -48.36 -19.06
CA GLY A 159 30.44 -48.53 -18.82
C GLY A 159 30.01 -48.33 -17.37
N ALA A 160 30.92 -48.04 -16.43
CA ALA A 160 30.58 -47.79 -15.03
C ALA A 160 29.80 -46.48 -14.86
N LEU A 161 28.75 -46.50 -14.03
CA LEU A 161 27.95 -45.32 -13.69
C LEU A 161 28.38 -44.78 -12.32
N THR A 162 28.86 -43.54 -12.31
CA THR A 162 29.13 -42.78 -11.08
C THR A 162 27.99 -41.79 -10.87
N ILE A 163 27.41 -41.80 -9.67
CA ILE A 163 26.34 -40.89 -9.26
C ILE A 163 26.88 -39.97 -8.16
N GLY A 164 26.87 -38.67 -8.42
CA GLY A 164 27.25 -37.65 -7.44
C GLY A 164 26.03 -36.84 -7.04
N THR A 165 25.82 -36.63 -5.74
CA THR A 165 24.79 -35.69 -5.26
C THR A 165 25.48 -34.51 -4.61
N SER A 166 25.12 -33.30 -5.04
CA SER A 166 25.59 -32.03 -4.50
C SER A 166 24.41 -31.19 -4.07
N ILE A 167 24.51 -30.50 -2.93
CA ILE A 167 23.51 -29.54 -2.47
C ILE A 167 24.06 -28.15 -2.80
N GLN A 168 23.28 -27.36 -3.53
CA GLN A 168 23.62 -25.98 -3.86
C GLN A 168 22.50 -25.07 -3.37
N ARG A 169 22.85 -23.95 -2.72
CA ARG A 169 21.87 -22.96 -2.31
C ARG A 169 21.62 -21.97 -3.45
N HIS A 170 20.35 -21.79 -3.82
CA HIS A 170 19.92 -20.91 -4.92
C HIS A 170 18.91 -19.88 -4.41
N ARG A 171 18.93 -18.67 -4.97
CA ARG A 171 17.90 -17.65 -4.70
C ARG A 171 16.56 -18.14 -5.21
N THR A 172 15.52 -17.99 -4.39
CA THR A 172 14.14 -18.36 -4.78
C THR A 172 13.65 -17.47 -5.93
N MET A 173 13.97 -16.18 -5.89
CA MET A 173 13.85 -15.26 -7.02
C MET A 173 15.08 -14.35 -7.05
N THR A 174 15.69 -14.20 -8.22
CA THR A 174 16.81 -13.27 -8.45
C THR A 174 16.30 -11.84 -8.65
N ALA A 175 17.20 -10.86 -8.53
CA ALA A 175 16.89 -9.47 -8.91
C ALA A 175 16.44 -9.35 -10.38
N GLU A 176 16.90 -10.25 -11.25
CA GLU A 176 16.46 -10.32 -12.64
C GLU A 176 15.00 -10.80 -12.74
N ASP A 177 14.65 -11.89 -12.05
CA ASP A 177 13.27 -12.42 -12.02
C ASP A 177 12.26 -11.38 -11.53
N ILE A 178 12.64 -10.57 -10.53
CA ILE A 178 11.78 -9.51 -9.99
C ILE A 178 11.66 -8.34 -10.98
N ARG A 179 12.75 -7.97 -11.65
CA ARG A 179 12.76 -6.88 -12.65
C ARG A 179 11.90 -7.23 -13.87
N THR A 180 11.83 -8.52 -14.23
CA THR A 180 11.11 -9.02 -15.40
C THR A 180 9.70 -9.53 -15.10
N LEU A 181 9.13 -9.20 -13.93
CA LEU A 181 7.71 -9.40 -13.65
C LEU A 181 6.87 -8.87 -14.83
N ASP A 182 6.06 -9.74 -15.41
CA ASP A 182 5.37 -9.46 -16.66
C ASP A 182 4.21 -8.49 -16.44
N THR A 183 4.34 -7.28 -16.99
CA THR A 183 3.32 -6.23 -16.89
C THR A 183 2.10 -6.49 -17.78
N ALA A 184 2.25 -7.21 -18.89
CA ALA A 184 1.14 -7.61 -19.75
C ALA A 184 0.29 -8.69 -19.06
N GLU A 185 0.95 -9.64 -18.39
CA GLU A 185 0.28 -10.64 -17.56
C GLU A 185 -0.16 -10.10 -16.20
N ARG A 186 0.26 -8.88 -15.83
CA ARG A 186 -0.07 -8.19 -14.56
C ARG A 186 0.45 -8.95 -13.35
N GLU A 187 1.67 -9.45 -13.48
CA GLU A 187 2.35 -10.11 -12.39
C GLU A 187 2.75 -9.11 -11.29
N ALA A 188 2.62 -9.55 -10.05
CA ALA A 188 3.10 -8.85 -8.87
C ALA A 188 3.64 -9.85 -7.86
N LEU A 189 4.40 -9.36 -6.89
CA LEU A 189 4.93 -10.19 -5.80
C LEU A 189 4.29 -9.79 -4.48
N VAL A 190 3.80 -10.77 -3.74
CA VAL A 190 3.33 -10.61 -2.36
C VAL A 190 4.36 -11.23 -1.44
N ILE A 191 4.93 -10.41 -0.55
CA ILE A 191 5.81 -10.85 0.52
C ILE A 191 5.09 -10.57 1.84
N HIS A 192 4.74 -11.62 2.57
CA HIS A 192 4.16 -11.51 3.91
C HIS A 192 5.21 -11.87 4.96
N ALA A 193 5.11 -11.25 6.14
CA ALA A 193 6.13 -11.33 7.18
C ALA A 193 6.45 -12.76 7.66
N THR A 194 5.52 -13.71 7.53
CA THR A 194 5.67 -15.07 8.09
C THR A 194 5.50 -16.20 7.08
N THR A 195 5.33 -15.89 5.79
CA THR A 195 5.11 -16.91 4.75
C THR A 195 6.04 -16.70 3.55
N PRO A 196 6.35 -17.75 2.78
CA PRO A 196 7.11 -17.60 1.54
C PRO A 196 6.50 -16.57 0.60
N ALA A 197 7.34 -15.89 -0.17
CA ALA A 197 6.88 -14.94 -1.17
C ALA A 197 6.10 -15.65 -2.29
N VAL A 198 5.07 -15.00 -2.79
CA VAL A 198 4.19 -15.56 -3.83
C VAL A 198 4.09 -14.59 -4.99
N LYS A 199 4.41 -15.07 -6.20
CA LYS A 199 4.09 -14.35 -7.43
C LYS A 199 2.60 -14.54 -7.74
N ILE A 200 1.90 -13.43 -7.92
CA ILE A 200 0.47 -13.39 -8.17
C ILE A 200 0.17 -12.75 -9.53
N ARG A 201 -1.03 -12.99 -10.06
CA ARG A 201 -1.60 -12.26 -11.19
C ARG A 201 -2.68 -11.33 -10.68
N MET A 202 -2.57 -10.04 -10.98
CA MET A 202 -3.56 -9.05 -10.58
C MET A 202 -4.76 -9.03 -11.54
N THR A 203 -5.96 -8.87 -10.98
CA THR A 203 -7.18 -8.65 -11.74
C THR A 203 -7.58 -7.19 -11.61
N ARG A 204 -7.90 -6.54 -12.74
CA ARG A 204 -8.39 -5.16 -12.72
C ARG A 204 -9.78 -5.13 -12.07
N HIS A 205 -10.07 -4.08 -11.32
CA HIS A 205 -11.34 -3.97 -10.60
C HIS A 205 -12.57 -4.05 -11.53
N TYR A 206 -12.45 -3.58 -12.78
CA TYR A 206 -13.49 -3.67 -13.81
C TYR A 206 -13.51 -4.99 -14.61
N GLU A 207 -12.60 -5.92 -14.33
CA GLU A 207 -12.58 -7.27 -14.92
C GLU A 207 -12.94 -8.36 -13.90
N GLY A 208 -13.05 -7.99 -12.61
CA GLY A 208 -13.34 -8.92 -11.52
C GLY A 208 -14.84 -9.10 -11.24
N PRO A 209 -15.18 -9.82 -10.15
CA PRO A 209 -16.57 -10.05 -9.75
C PRO A 209 -17.40 -8.77 -9.56
N GLY A 210 -16.75 -7.67 -9.16
CA GLY A 210 -17.38 -6.35 -8.97
C GLY A 210 -17.51 -5.51 -10.25
N ALA A 211 -17.18 -6.03 -11.43
CA ALA A 211 -17.14 -5.24 -12.67
C ALA A 211 -18.46 -4.52 -12.99
N ALA A 212 -19.60 -5.19 -12.78
CA ALA A 212 -20.91 -4.62 -13.04
C ALA A 212 -21.27 -3.46 -12.07
N GLU A 213 -20.85 -3.58 -10.81
CA GLU A 213 -21.02 -2.53 -9.81
C GLU A 213 -20.12 -1.35 -10.10
N HIS A 214 -18.85 -1.60 -10.43
CA HIS A 214 -17.93 -0.54 -10.84
C HIS A 214 -18.44 0.23 -12.06
N ALA A 215 -18.91 -0.48 -13.09
CA ALA A 215 -19.46 0.16 -14.28
C ALA A 215 -20.73 0.99 -13.99
N ARG A 216 -21.54 0.58 -12.99
CA ARG A 216 -22.67 1.40 -12.51
C ARG A 216 -22.17 2.65 -11.80
N ALA A 217 -21.29 2.50 -10.81
CA ALA A 217 -20.73 3.60 -10.05
C ALA A 217 -20.02 4.64 -10.95
N GLU A 218 -19.29 4.19 -11.97
CA GLU A 218 -18.65 5.09 -12.93
C GLU A 218 -19.67 5.91 -13.74
N ARG A 219 -20.77 5.29 -14.17
CA ARG A 219 -21.84 6.02 -14.87
C ARG A 219 -22.50 7.04 -13.97
N ASP A 220 -22.81 6.66 -12.73
CA ASP A 220 -23.46 7.53 -11.76
C ASP A 220 -22.55 8.72 -11.39
N ALA A 221 -21.26 8.47 -11.18
CA ALA A 221 -20.28 9.52 -10.93
C ALA A 221 -20.13 10.49 -12.11
N ARG A 222 -20.09 9.98 -13.35
CA ARG A 222 -20.03 10.83 -14.55
C ARG A 222 -21.31 11.67 -14.73
N ALA A 223 -22.48 11.12 -14.40
CA ALA A 223 -23.75 11.85 -14.45
C ALA A 223 -23.74 13.00 -13.43
N LEU A 224 -23.34 12.71 -12.18
CA LEU A 224 -23.23 13.73 -11.13
C LEU A 224 -22.24 14.85 -11.50
N LEU A 225 -21.09 14.50 -12.06
CA LEU A 225 -20.11 15.49 -12.53
C LEU A 225 -20.68 16.38 -13.66
N ALA A 226 -21.46 15.80 -14.58
CA ALA A 226 -22.12 16.56 -15.63
C ALA A 226 -23.19 17.51 -15.08
N GLU A 227 -23.95 17.08 -14.07
CA GLU A 227 -24.94 17.93 -13.38
C GLU A 227 -24.27 19.10 -12.66
N VAL A 228 -23.19 18.84 -11.91
CA VAL A 228 -22.41 19.88 -11.21
C VAL A 228 -21.80 20.86 -12.21
N ALA A 229 -21.25 20.38 -13.33
CA ALA A 229 -20.73 21.24 -14.39
C ALA A 229 -21.82 22.11 -15.04
N ALA A 230 -23.02 21.56 -15.25
CA ALA A 230 -24.15 22.31 -15.81
C ALA A 230 -24.71 23.34 -14.82
N ALA A 231 -24.68 23.05 -13.52
CA ALA A 231 -25.10 23.98 -12.46
C ALA A 231 -24.11 25.14 -12.31
N THR A 232 -22.81 24.86 -12.27
CA THR A 232 -21.75 25.87 -12.17
C THR A 232 -21.66 26.77 -13.42
N ALA A 233 -22.04 26.26 -14.60
CA ALA A 233 -22.13 27.07 -15.82
C ALA A 233 -23.36 28.02 -15.86
N LYS A 234 -24.34 27.84 -14.95
CA LYS A 234 -25.58 28.63 -14.89
C LYS A 234 -25.56 29.76 -13.85
N GLU A 235 -24.54 29.86 -13.00
CA GLU A 235 -24.37 31.03 -12.11
C GLU A 235 -23.71 32.18 -12.89
N PRO A 236 -24.42 33.31 -13.14
CA PRO A 236 -23.78 34.50 -13.68
C PRO A 236 -22.89 35.14 -12.61
N ALA A 237 -21.73 35.64 -13.05
CA ALA A 237 -20.78 36.42 -12.24
C ALA A 237 -21.38 37.73 -11.68
#